data_AF-A0A938L3A3-F1
#
_entry.id   AF-A0A938L3A3-F1
#
_cell.length_a   1.000
_cell.length_b   1.000
_cell.length_c   1.000
_cell.angle_alpha   90.00
_cell.angle_beta   90.00
_cell.angle_gamma   90.00
#
_symmetry.space_group_name_H-M   'P 1'
#
loop_
_entity.id
_entity.type
_entity.pdbx_description
1 polymer ?
#
loop_
_entity_poly.entity_id
_entity_poly.type
_entity_poly.pdbx_seq_one_letter_code
_entity_poly.pdbx_strand_id
1 'polypeptide(L)'
;RLLDPGEVAEIVITLYPTGNLFVKGHRIRLDVSSSNFPRFDVNPNTGEPIGKDRRRVAADNTVHHDRERPSHVVLPIVPTGR
;
A
#
# COMPACT_ATOMS: atom_id res chain seq x y z
N ARG A 1 -0.08 -18.30 -0.78
CA ARG A 1 -0.94 -18.77 0.34
C ARG A 1 -1.93 -17.66 0.66
N LEU A 2 -3.18 -17.98 1.02
CA LEU A 2 -4.12 -17.00 1.55
C LEU A 2 -3.76 -16.69 3.01
N LEU A 3 -3.96 -15.43 3.42
CA LEU A 3 -3.83 -15.03 4.82
C LEU A 3 -5.07 -15.43 5.59
N ASP A 4 -4.87 -15.86 6.84
CA ASP A 4 -5.98 -16.07 7.75
C ASP A 4 -6.52 -14.70 8.25
N PRO A 5 -7.85 -14.53 8.45
CA PRO A 5 -8.39 -13.26 8.94
C PRO A 5 -7.74 -12.82 10.27
N GLY A 6 -7.21 -11.59 10.30
CA GLY A 6 -6.50 -11.04 11.46
C GLY A 6 -5.02 -11.42 11.55
N GLU A 7 -4.52 -12.29 10.67
CA GLU A 7 -3.08 -12.55 10.54
C GLU A 7 -2.37 -11.26 10.08
N VAL A 8 -1.42 -10.79 10.89
CA VAL A 8 -0.58 -9.63 10.53
C VAL A 8 0.54 -10.10 9.62
N ALA A 9 0.63 -9.52 8.43
CA ALA A 9 1.68 -9.83 7.46
C ALA A 9 2.41 -8.57 7.01
N GLU A 10 3.73 -8.69 6.84
CA GLU A 10 4.51 -7.68 6.13
C GLU A 10 4.27 -7.80 4.63
N ILE A 11 3.99 -6.67 3.97
CA ILE A 11 3.84 -6.59 2.52
C ILE A 11 4.82 -5.57 1.95
N VAL A 12 5.42 -5.91 0.82
CA VAL A 12 6.32 -5.01 0.08
C VAL A 12 5.62 -4.53 -1.18
N ILE A 13 5.43 -3.22 -1.30
CA ILE A 13 4.82 -2.57 -2.46
C ILE A 13 5.89 -1.80 -3.22
N THR A 14 6.26 -2.27 -4.40
CA THR A 14 7.19 -1.54 -5.28
C THR A 14 6.45 -0.43 -6.02
N LEU A 15 6.80 0.82 -5.73
CA LEU A 15 6.23 1.99 -6.41
C LEU A 15 6.98 2.29 -7.71
N TYR A 16 6.27 2.87 -8.68
CA TYR A 16 6.89 3.38 -9.90
C TYR A 16 7.86 4.53 -9.58
N PRO A 17 8.97 4.67 -10.32
CA PRO A 17 9.96 5.71 -10.06
C PRO A 17 9.36 7.10 -10.27
N THR A 18 9.77 8.05 -9.43
CA THR A 18 9.42 9.47 -9.54
C THR A 18 10.60 10.33 -9.10
N GLY A 19 10.67 11.55 -9.62
CA GLY A 19 11.63 12.57 -9.22
C GLY A 19 10.90 13.87 -8.93
N ASN A 20 11.05 14.41 -7.72
CA ASN A 20 10.42 15.65 -7.32
C ASN A 20 11.27 16.40 -6.30
N LEU A 21 11.43 17.71 -6.49
CA LEU A 21 12.03 18.60 -5.51
C LEU A 21 10.92 19.14 -4.58
N PHE A 22 10.91 18.69 -3.33
CA PHE A 22 10.04 19.27 -2.31
C PHE A 22 10.70 20.52 -1.72
N VAL A 23 10.22 21.70 -2.12
CA VAL A 23 10.74 22.98 -1.64
C VAL A 23 10.13 23.40 -0.30
N LYS A 24 10.65 24.47 0.29
CA LYS A 24 10.13 25.04 1.54
C LYS A 24 8.62 25.27 1.45
N GLY A 25 7.89 24.77 2.45
CA GLY A 25 6.43 24.84 2.52
C GLY A 25 5.72 23.61 1.97
N HIS A 26 6.39 22.75 1.20
CA HIS A 26 5.81 21.49 0.74
C HIS A 26 5.82 20.44 1.86
N ARG A 27 4.97 19.43 1.71
CA ARG A 27 4.94 18.24 2.56
C ARG A 27 4.90 16.99 1.70
N ILE A 28 5.52 15.93 2.20
CA ILE A 28 5.34 14.59 1.65
C ILE A 28 4.13 13.99 2.36
N ARG A 29 3.19 13.46 1.57
CA ARG A 29 2.01 12.75 2.04
C ARG A 29 2.02 11.35 1.45
N LEU A 30 1.70 10.37 2.27
CA LEU A 30 1.46 8.99 1.85
C LEU A 30 -0.01 8.67 2.11
N ASP A 31 -0.74 8.31 1.06
CA ASP A 31 -2.09 7.78 1.15
C ASP A 31 -2.04 6.26 1.01
N VAL A 32 -2.64 5.55 1.96
CA VAL A 32 -2.72 4.09 1.99
C VAL A 32 -4.19 3.69 1.85
N SER A 33 -4.47 2.77 0.94
CA SER A 33 -5.81 2.26 0.66
C SER A 33 -5.72 0.84 0.11
N SER A 34 -6.84 0.11 0.11
CA SER A 34 -6.95 -1.25 -0.44
C SER A 34 -7.45 -1.30 -1.89
N SER A 35 -7.61 -0.14 -2.55
CA SER A 35 -8.05 -0.08 -3.95
C SER A 35 -7.57 1.18 -4.69
N ASN A 36 -7.49 1.06 -6.02
CA ASN A 36 -7.23 2.16 -6.94
C ASN A 36 -7.94 1.88 -8.27
N PHE A 37 -9.26 1.83 -8.24
CA PHE A 37 -10.09 1.65 -9.44
C PHE A 37 -10.26 3.01 -10.16
N PRO A 38 -10.26 3.06 -11.50
CA PRO A 38 -10.21 1.95 -12.47
C PRO A 38 -8.80 1.54 -12.89
N ARG A 39 -7.74 2.07 -12.27
CA ARG A 39 -6.37 1.73 -12.64
C ARG A 39 -6.05 0.25 -12.41
N PHE A 40 -6.57 -0.32 -11.33
CA PHE A 40 -6.52 -1.75 -11.03
C PHE A 40 -7.94 -2.29 -10.76
N ASP A 41 -8.18 -3.54 -11.13
CA ASP A 41 -9.42 -4.23 -10.80
C ASP A 41 -9.59 -4.37 -9.28
N VAL A 42 -10.84 -4.34 -8.84
CA VAL A 42 -11.19 -4.43 -7.42
C VAL A 42 -10.95 -5.85 -6.92
N ASN A 43 -10.16 -6.00 -5.85
CA ASN A 43 -10.06 -7.28 -5.15
C ASN A 43 -11.42 -7.63 -4.51
N PRO A 44 -12.03 -8.80 -4.83
CA PRO A 44 -13.33 -9.20 -4.29
C PRO A 44 -13.31 -9.53 -2.79
N ASN A 45 -12.12 -9.75 -2.21
CA ASN A 45 -11.87 -10.15 -0.83
C ASN A 45 -12.51 -11.49 -0.42
N THR A 46 -12.75 -12.39 -1.37
CA THR A 46 -13.35 -13.72 -1.11
C THR A 46 -12.34 -14.86 -1.07
N GLY A 47 -11.12 -14.63 -1.58
CA GLY A 47 -10.12 -15.68 -1.82
C GLY A 47 -10.47 -16.61 -3.00
N GLU A 48 -11.59 -16.39 -3.69
CA GLU A 48 -11.95 -17.11 -4.91
C GLU A 48 -10.96 -16.75 -6.05
N PRO A 49 -10.81 -17.62 -7.07
CA PRO A 49 -9.97 -17.31 -8.22
C PRO A 49 -10.40 -16.01 -8.92
N ILE A 50 -9.41 -15.15 -9.20
CA ILE A 50 -9.62 -13.84 -9.84
C ILE A 50 -10.39 -14.01 -11.16
N GLY A 51 -11.43 -13.18 -11.36
CA GLY A 51 -12.23 -13.15 -12.57
C GLY A 51 -13.28 -14.26 -12.65
N LYS A 52 -13.38 -15.12 -11.62
CA LYS A 52 -14.45 -16.12 -11.46
C LYS A 52 -15.34 -15.85 -10.25
N ASP A 53 -14.96 -14.86 -9.44
CA ASP A 53 -15.74 -14.39 -8.31
C ASP A 53 -17.11 -13.86 -8.78
N ARG A 54 -18.13 -14.17 -7.99
CA ARG A 54 -19.50 -13.69 -8.22
C ARG A 54 -20.02 -12.83 -7.06
N ARG A 55 -19.18 -12.65 -6.05
CA ARG A 55 -19.51 -12.01 -4.78
C ARG A 55 -18.35 -11.12 -4.38
N ARG A 56 -18.66 -10.05 -3.65
CA ARG A 56 -17.67 -9.17 -3.02
C ARG A 56 -17.99 -9.08 -1.54
N VAL A 57 -16.96 -9.04 -0.73
CA VAL A 57 -17.08 -8.92 0.72
C VAL A 57 -16.31 -7.69 1.17
N ALA A 58 -16.92 -6.88 2.05
CA ALA A 58 -16.22 -5.76 2.67
C ALA A 58 -15.12 -6.30 3.59
N ALA A 59 -13.95 -5.68 3.55
CA ALA A 59 -12.81 -6.06 4.38
C ALA A 59 -12.36 -4.89 5.24
N ASP A 60 -12.29 -5.12 6.55
CA ASP A 60 -11.72 -4.19 7.52
C ASP A 60 -10.19 -4.37 7.53
N ASN A 61 -9.51 -3.52 6.77
CA ASN A 61 -8.05 -3.55 6.65
C ASN A 61 -7.42 -2.66 7.73
N THR A 62 -6.38 -3.17 8.40
CA THR A 62 -5.63 -2.41 9.41
C THR A 62 -4.18 -2.27 8.99
N VAL A 63 -3.65 -1.05 9.07
CA VAL A 63 -2.20 -0.79 8.89
C VAL A 63 -1.60 -0.64 10.28
N HIS A 64 -0.71 -1.56 10.64
CA HIS A 64 0.05 -1.46 11.88
C HIS A 64 1.27 -0.58 11.68
N HIS A 65 1.41 0.47 12.48
CA HIS A 65 2.58 1.34 12.47
C HIS A 65 2.98 1.68 13.90
N ASP A 66 3.85 0.85 14.45
CA ASP A 66 4.37 0.99 15.80
C ASP A 66 5.83 0.53 15.86
N ARG A 67 6.44 0.54 17.06
CA ARG A 67 7.85 0.22 17.23
C ARG A 67 8.20 -1.22 16.85
N GLU A 68 7.27 -2.17 17.05
CA GLU A 68 7.46 -3.58 16.70
C GLU A 68 7.13 -3.84 15.22
N ARG A 69 6.23 -3.04 14.65
CA ARG A 69 5.76 -3.12 13.26
C ARG A 69 5.95 -1.77 12.55
N PRO A 70 7.19 -1.40 12.18
CA PRO A 70 7.50 -0.07 11.66
C PRO A 70 7.21 0.02 10.15
N SER A 71 5.93 -0.03 9.75
CA SER A 71 5.56 0.19 8.33
C SER A 71 6.08 1.54 7.84
N HIS A 72 6.72 1.59 6.68
CA HIS A 72 7.40 2.79 6.22
C HIS A 72 7.39 2.90 4.69
N VAL A 73 7.69 4.10 4.19
CA VAL A 73 8.04 4.33 2.78
C VAL A 73 9.53 4.60 2.67
N VAL A 74 10.18 3.93 1.73
CA VAL A 74 11.60 4.19 1.41
C VAL A 74 11.65 5.22 0.29
N LEU A 75 12.23 6.39 0.58
CA LEU A 75 12.42 7.45 -0.39
C LEU A 75 13.90 7.53 -0.80
N PRO A 76 14.22 7.41 -2.10
CA PRO A 76 15.59 7.58 -2.58
C PRO A 76 15.95 9.07 -2.57
N ILE A 77 16.51 9.55 -1.45
CA ILE A 77 16.94 10.95 -1.31
C ILE A 77 18.22 11.15 -2.11
N VAL A 78 18.16 12.01 -3.13
CA VAL A 78 19.34 12.48 -3.85
C VAL A 78 20.03 13.54 -3.00
N PRO A 79 21.29 13.34 -2.56
CA PRO A 79 22.01 14.32 -1.78
C PRO A 79 22.19 15.62 -2.58
N THR A 80 21.91 16.75 -1.97
CA THR A 80 22.40 18.03 -2.47
C THR A 80 23.87 18.12 -2.11
N GLY A 81 24.75 17.71 -3.02
CA GLY A 81 26.19 17.93 -2.88
C GLY A 81 26.51 19.42 -2.77
N ARG A 82 27.68 19.73 -2.19
CA ARG A 82 28.29 21.07 -2.27
C ARG A 82 28.38 21.55 -3.72
#